data_AF-A0A973NTP3-F1
#
_entry.id   AF-A0A973NTP3-F1
#
_cell.length_a   1.000
_cell.length_b   1.000
_cell.length_c   1.000
_cell.angle_alpha   90.00
_cell.angle_beta   90.00
_cell.angle_gamma   90.00
#
_symmetry.space_group_name_H-M   'P 1'
#
loop_
_entity.id
_entity.type
_entity.pdbx_description
1 polymer ?
#
loop_
_entity_poly.entity_id
_entity_poly.type
_entity_poly.pdbx_seq_one_letter_code
_entity_poly.pdbx_strand_id
1 'polypeptide(L)'
;MKPELRRVGREQSPVVVIDDFSGEVEKIAQLADELAPFPPIKGNYYPGVRRAIGEADEAAYAYVLRTCNEVAPFVGGAFNVGSFDLEEASFSVVSLEPGRLKPVQKAPHFDGPEPNLYALLHYLRVPPGSGTAFYRHRATGIERVTAANMSRLVSTAKP
;
A
#
# COMPACT_ATOMS: atom_id res chain seq x y z
N MET A 1 9.35 17.34 4.07
CA MET A 1 7.94 16.89 4.04
C MET A 1 7.07 17.89 3.29
N LYS A 2 6.47 17.47 2.18
CA LYS A 2 5.50 18.25 1.39
C LYS A 2 4.28 17.40 1.05
N PRO A 3 3.15 17.55 1.75
CA PRO A 3 1.92 16.81 1.45
C PRO A 3 1.20 17.41 0.23
N GLU A 4 0.65 16.54 -0.62
CA GLU A 4 -0.15 16.88 -1.79
C GLU A 4 -1.38 15.97 -1.83
N LEU A 5 -2.57 16.56 -1.97
CA LEU A 5 -3.79 15.83 -2.23
C LEU A 5 -4.04 15.77 -3.74
N ARG A 6 -3.99 14.57 -4.30
CA ARG A 6 -4.35 14.28 -5.69
C ARG A 6 -5.76 13.70 -5.78
N ARG A 7 -6.41 13.93 -6.91
CA ARG A 7 -7.69 13.32 -7.28
C ARG A 7 -7.47 12.49 -8.53
N VAL A 8 -7.74 11.19 -8.44
CA VAL A 8 -7.43 10.22 -9.50
C VAL A 8 -8.72 9.62 -10.07
N GLY A 9 -8.73 9.42 -11.38
CA GLY A 9 -9.85 8.78 -12.07
C GLY A 9 -11.09 9.65 -12.24
N ARG A 10 -12.19 9.05 -12.69
CA ARG A 10 -13.48 9.74 -12.86
C ARG A 10 -14.23 9.94 -11.54
N GLU A 11 -14.05 9.03 -10.58
CA GLU A 11 -14.61 9.10 -9.23
C GLU A 11 -13.86 10.11 -8.35
N GLN A 12 -12.75 10.70 -8.84
CA GLN A 12 -11.94 11.68 -8.10
C GLN A 12 -11.47 11.12 -6.75
N SER A 13 -11.06 9.85 -6.76
CA SER A 13 -10.57 9.15 -5.56
C SER A 13 -9.38 9.92 -4.97
N PRO A 14 -9.42 10.25 -3.67
CA PRO A 14 -8.32 10.95 -3.01
C PRO A 14 -7.09 10.06 -2.91
N VAL A 15 -5.93 10.65 -3.21
CA VAL A 15 -4.61 10.06 -2.97
C VAL A 15 -3.74 11.11 -2.32
N VAL A 16 -3.20 10.81 -1.14
CA VAL A 16 -2.26 11.68 -0.44
C VAL A 16 -0.84 11.25 -0.79
N VAL A 17 -0.06 12.17 -1.35
CA VAL A 17 1.37 11.98 -1.63
C VAL A 17 2.16 12.88 -0.70
N ILE A 18 3.18 12.34 -0.03
CA ILE A 18 4.02 13.13 0.88
C ILE A 18 5.48 12.90 0.51
N ASP A 19 6.07 13.88 -0.16
CA ASP A 19 7.49 13.84 -0.50
C ASP A 19 8.35 14.25 0.70
N ASP A 20 9.55 13.67 0.79
CA ASP A 20 10.52 13.90 1.87
C ASP A 20 9.89 13.70 3.26
N PHE A 21 9.13 12.61 3.42
CA PHE A 21 8.31 12.36 4.60
C PHE A 21 9.15 12.23 5.88
N SER A 22 9.99 11.20 5.98
CA SER A 22 10.62 10.82 7.24
C SER A 22 11.96 11.51 7.53
N GLY A 23 12.69 11.94 6.49
CA GLY A 23 14.07 12.45 6.64
C GLY A 23 15.09 11.44 7.19
N GLU A 24 14.66 10.21 7.51
CA GLU A 24 15.45 9.17 8.18
C GLU A 24 15.39 7.83 7.41
N VAL A 25 15.26 7.88 6.08
CA VAL A 25 15.03 6.69 5.24
C VAL A 25 16.06 5.57 5.44
N GLU A 26 17.35 5.91 5.64
CA GLU A 26 18.40 4.91 5.87
C GLU A 26 18.27 4.24 7.24
N LYS A 27 17.91 4.99 8.29
CA LYS A 27 17.65 4.43 9.62
C LYS A 27 16.46 3.48 9.59
N ILE A 28 15.43 3.81 8.82
CA ILE A 28 14.24 2.95 8.69
C ILE A 28 14.57 1.71 7.85
N ALA A 29 15.40 1.84 6.82
CA ALA A 29 15.91 0.68 6.09
C ALA A 29 16.75 -0.24 7.00
N GLN A 30 17.56 0.32 7.89
CA GLN A 30 18.30 -0.45 8.88
C GLN A 30 17.37 -1.23 9.84
N LEU A 31 16.26 -0.63 10.28
CA LEU A 31 15.25 -1.37 11.06
C LEU A 31 14.72 -2.58 10.26
N ALA A 32 14.47 -2.42 8.96
CA ALA A 32 14.06 -3.54 8.12
C ALA A 32 15.14 -4.63 8.03
N ASP A 33 16.41 -4.25 7.91
CA ASP A 33 17.54 -5.19 7.86
C ASP A 33 17.74 -5.94 9.18
N GLU A 34 17.59 -5.28 10.32
CA GLU A 34 17.65 -5.89 11.66
C GLU A 34 16.53 -6.91 11.88
N LEU A 35 15.42 -6.74 11.16
CA LEU A 35 14.30 -7.67 11.10
C LEU A 35 14.47 -8.74 10.00
N ALA A 36 15.65 -8.93 9.41
CA ALA A 36 15.88 -10.11 8.56
C ALA A 36 15.87 -11.42 9.38
N PRO A 37 15.57 -12.59 8.78
CA PRO A 37 15.14 -12.79 7.40
C PRO A 37 13.64 -12.52 7.19
N PHE A 38 13.27 -12.12 5.97
CA PHE A 38 11.87 -11.94 5.60
C PHE A 38 11.32 -13.23 4.97
N PRO A 39 10.21 -13.79 5.49
CA PRO A 39 9.65 -15.00 4.92
C PRO A 39 9.05 -14.75 3.52
N PRO A 40 9.02 -15.78 2.65
CA PRO A 40 8.23 -15.74 1.44
C PRO A 40 6.75 -15.70 1.81
N ILE A 41 5.96 -14.98 1.03
CA ILE A 41 4.57 -14.80 1.36
C ILE A 41 3.74 -15.99 0.91
N LYS A 42 2.88 -16.48 1.81
CA LYS A 42 1.89 -17.52 1.56
C LYS A 42 0.50 -16.88 1.61
N GLY A 43 -0.35 -17.16 0.62
CA GLY A 43 -1.75 -16.71 0.62
C GLY A 43 -2.03 -15.36 -0.03
N ASN A 44 -1.01 -14.61 -0.48
CA ASN A 44 -1.20 -13.44 -1.35
C ASN A 44 -0.26 -13.50 -2.58
N TYR A 45 -0.38 -12.51 -3.47
CA TYR A 45 0.35 -12.45 -4.74
C TYR A 45 1.49 -11.44 -4.77
N TYR A 46 1.92 -10.92 -3.62
CA TYR A 46 2.98 -9.92 -3.58
C TYR A 46 4.30 -10.50 -4.14
N PRO A 47 4.99 -9.78 -5.05
CA PRO A 47 6.12 -10.31 -5.81
C PRO A 47 7.46 -10.25 -5.05
N GLY A 48 7.52 -10.88 -3.88
CA GLY A 48 8.76 -10.94 -3.10
C GLY A 48 8.57 -11.45 -1.68
N VAL A 49 9.25 -10.79 -0.74
CA VAL A 49 9.26 -11.15 0.69
C VAL A 49 8.67 -10.04 1.53
N ARG A 50 8.08 -10.42 2.67
CA ARG A 50 7.44 -9.48 3.60
C ARG A 50 7.56 -10.01 5.01
N ARG A 51 7.90 -9.13 5.95
CA ARG A 51 7.85 -9.42 7.38
C ARG A 51 6.85 -8.48 8.04
N ALA A 52 5.86 -9.06 8.73
CA ALA A 52 4.92 -8.32 9.56
C ALA A 52 5.67 -7.66 10.73
N ILE A 53 5.22 -6.47 11.11
CA ILE A 53 5.74 -5.71 12.24
C ILE A 53 4.68 -5.80 13.35
N GLY A 54 5.04 -6.34 14.51
CA GLY A 54 4.18 -6.38 15.69
C GLY A 54 4.79 -5.64 16.87
N GLU A 55 4.06 -5.57 17.99
CA GLU A 55 4.51 -4.90 19.22
C GLU A 55 5.85 -5.41 19.75
N ALA A 56 6.17 -6.69 19.50
CA ALA A 56 7.45 -7.30 19.87
C ALA A 56 8.65 -6.76 19.07
N ASP A 57 8.43 -6.13 17.91
CA ASP A 57 9.47 -5.48 17.10
C ASP A 57 9.62 -4.01 17.53
N GLU A 58 9.92 -3.75 18.81
CA GLU A 58 9.78 -2.45 19.51
C GLU A 58 10.16 -1.22 18.66
N ALA A 59 11.37 -1.21 18.08
CA ALA A 59 11.86 -0.07 17.31
C ALA A 59 11.11 0.13 15.98
N ALA A 60 10.79 -0.95 15.28
CA ALA A 60 10.02 -0.91 14.04
C ALA A 60 8.56 -0.55 14.30
N TYR A 61 7.97 -1.08 15.38
CA TYR A 61 6.61 -0.76 15.79
C TYR A 61 6.48 0.70 16.22
N ALA A 62 7.44 1.23 16.97
CA ALA A 62 7.51 2.66 17.30
C ALA A 62 7.60 3.54 16.05
N TYR A 63 8.34 3.11 15.03
CA TYR A 63 8.37 3.78 13.73
C TYR A 63 7.00 3.77 13.03
N VAL A 64 6.29 2.63 13.03
CA VAL A 64 4.93 2.54 12.47
C VAL A 64 3.97 3.48 13.18
N LEU A 65 3.93 3.46 14.51
CA LEU A 65 3.05 4.33 15.30
C LEU A 65 3.37 5.81 15.06
N ARG A 66 4.65 6.18 15.02
CA ARG A 66 5.07 7.55 14.68
C ARG A 66 4.56 7.95 13.29
N THR A 67 4.74 7.08 12.30
CA THR A 67 4.28 7.30 10.93
C THR A 67 2.77 7.53 10.89
N CYS A 68 1.98 6.68 11.54
CA CYS A 68 0.53 6.83 11.63
C CYS A 68 0.13 8.17 12.26
N ASN A 69 0.76 8.56 13.36
CA ASN A 69 0.48 9.85 14.02
C ASN A 69 0.82 11.05 13.12
N GLU A 70 1.98 11.00 12.44
CA GLU A 70 2.42 12.08 11.55
C GLU A 70 1.52 12.23 10.31
N VAL A 71 1.00 11.12 9.76
CA VAL A 71 0.11 11.19 8.60
C VAL A 71 -1.34 11.49 8.93
N ALA A 72 -1.73 11.38 10.20
CA ALA A 72 -3.13 11.47 10.61
C ALA A 72 -3.87 12.74 10.18
N PRO A 73 -3.28 13.95 10.25
CA PRO A 73 -3.94 15.16 9.77
C PRO A 73 -4.22 15.12 8.26
N PHE A 74 -3.33 14.52 7.47
CA PHE A 74 -3.48 14.43 6.01
C PHE A 74 -4.51 13.39 5.60
N VAL A 75 -4.51 12.24 6.28
CA VAL A 75 -5.54 11.21 6.10
C VAL A 75 -6.91 11.77 6.50
N GLY A 76 -7.00 12.42 7.66
CA GLY A 76 -8.24 13.03 8.14
C GLY A 76 -8.81 14.05 7.17
N GLY A 77 -7.98 14.97 6.67
CA GLY A 77 -8.40 15.97 5.68
C GLY A 77 -8.77 15.39 4.31
N ALA A 78 -8.04 14.38 3.84
CA ALA A 78 -8.25 13.82 2.50
C ALA A 78 -9.49 12.91 2.41
N PHE A 79 -9.74 12.12 3.47
CA PHE A 79 -10.77 11.10 3.51
C PHE A 79 -11.96 11.45 4.42
N ASN A 80 -11.91 12.62 5.09
CA ASN A 80 -12.94 13.08 6.03
C ASN A 80 -13.17 12.08 7.18
N VAL A 81 -12.08 11.63 7.80
CA VAL A 81 -12.08 10.70 8.94
C VAL A 81 -11.52 11.38 10.19
N GLY A 82 -12.08 11.06 11.37
CA GLY A 82 -11.63 11.63 12.64
C GLY A 82 -10.45 10.87 13.27
N SER A 83 -10.38 9.57 13.04
CA SER A 83 -9.34 8.66 13.51
C SER A 83 -9.30 7.42 12.62
N PHE A 84 -8.25 6.62 12.76
CA PHE A 84 -8.14 5.29 12.17
C PHE A 84 -7.34 4.40 13.11
N ASP A 85 -7.54 3.09 12.97
CA ASP A 85 -6.80 2.07 13.68
C ASP A 85 -5.75 1.45 12.76
N LEU A 86 -4.66 0.95 13.36
CA LEU A 86 -3.65 0.20 12.62
C LEU A 86 -4.10 -1.26 12.50
N GLU A 87 -4.51 -1.68 11.30
CA GLU A 87 -4.91 -3.06 11.02
C GLU A 87 -3.68 -3.99 10.90
N GLU A 88 -2.74 -3.64 10.01
CA GLU A 88 -1.50 -4.38 9.84
C GLU A 88 -0.36 -3.45 9.39
N ALA A 89 0.87 -3.83 9.73
CA ALA A 89 2.09 -3.19 9.24
C ALA A 89 3.11 -4.24 8.82
N SER A 90 3.91 -3.93 7.81
CA SER A 90 4.96 -4.82 7.34
C SER A 90 6.07 -4.06 6.62
N PHE A 91 7.31 -4.55 6.76
CA PHE A 91 8.34 -4.25 5.77
C PHE A 91 8.21 -5.23 4.60
N SER A 92 8.26 -4.70 3.38
CA SER A 92 8.06 -5.48 2.15
C SER A 92 9.15 -5.18 1.13
N VAL A 93 9.64 -6.21 0.46
CA VAL A 93 10.66 -6.09 -0.59
C VAL A 93 10.17 -6.81 -1.83
N VAL A 94 9.99 -6.07 -2.93
CA VAL A 94 9.81 -6.69 -4.26
C VAL A 94 11.14 -7.29 -4.67
N SER A 95 11.22 -8.62 -4.70
CA SER A 95 12.47 -9.36 -4.91
C SER A 95 12.39 -10.36 -6.07
N LEU A 96 11.23 -10.48 -6.73
CA LEU A 96 11.09 -11.29 -7.93
C LEU A 96 11.39 -10.47 -9.19
N GLU A 97 12.29 -10.99 -10.02
CA GLU A 97 12.57 -10.45 -11.34
C GLU A 97 11.32 -10.47 -12.25
N PRO A 98 11.17 -9.51 -13.19
CA PRO A 98 10.01 -9.43 -14.09
C PRO A 98 9.68 -10.74 -14.81
N GLY A 99 10.70 -11.47 -15.27
CA GLY A 99 10.54 -12.76 -15.96
C GLY A 99 10.02 -13.90 -15.07
N ARG A 100 10.01 -13.72 -13.75
CA ARG A 100 9.54 -14.70 -12.76
C ARG A 100 8.15 -14.40 -12.22
N LEU A 101 7.55 -13.27 -12.63
CA LEU A 101 6.21 -12.87 -12.19
C LEU A 101 5.14 -13.77 -12.81
N LYS A 102 4.28 -14.35 -11.97
CA LYS A 102 3.08 -15.06 -12.41
C LYS A 102 2.08 -14.07 -13.04
N PRO A 103 1.21 -14.50 -13.96
CA PRO A 103 0.20 -13.63 -14.58
C PRO A 103 -0.62 -12.80 -13.57
N VAL A 104 -1.06 -13.42 -12.46
CA VAL A 104 -1.82 -12.73 -11.40
C VAL A 104 -1.05 -11.60 -10.72
N GLN A 105 0.29 -11.68 -10.65
CA GLN A 105 1.14 -10.64 -10.04
C GLN A 105 1.35 -9.44 -10.98
N LYS A 106 0.99 -9.59 -12.25
CA LYS A 106 1.05 -8.54 -13.28
C LYS A 106 -0.30 -7.87 -13.51
N ALA A 107 -1.37 -8.46 -13.00
CA ALA A 107 -2.71 -7.92 -13.11
C ALA A 107 -2.93 -6.83 -12.04
N PRO A 108 -3.66 -5.75 -12.37
CA PRO A 108 -4.18 -4.84 -11.35
C PRO A 108 -5.01 -5.62 -10.31
N HIS A 109 -4.86 -5.28 -9.03
CA HIS A 109 -5.62 -5.83 -7.93
C HIS A 109 -6.20 -4.71 -7.06
N PHE A 110 -7.01 -5.09 -6.08
CA PHE A 110 -7.53 -4.25 -5.01
C PHE A 110 -7.37 -5.02 -3.69
N ASP A 111 -7.19 -4.30 -2.59
CA ASP A 111 -6.92 -4.92 -1.28
C ASP A 111 -8.19 -5.44 -0.60
N GLY A 112 -9.31 -4.72 -0.76
CA GLY A 112 -10.61 -5.10 -0.21
C GLY A 112 -11.75 -4.21 -0.72
N PRO A 113 -13.01 -4.63 -0.59
CA PRO A 113 -14.18 -3.83 -0.92
C PRO A 113 -14.60 -2.84 0.19
N GLU A 114 -13.97 -2.89 1.36
CA GLU A 114 -14.31 -2.08 2.53
C GLU A 114 -13.98 -0.59 2.30
N PRO A 115 -14.95 0.32 2.44
CA PRO A 115 -14.75 1.74 2.11
C PRO A 115 -13.86 2.50 3.11
N ASN A 116 -13.65 1.93 4.30
CA ASN A 116 -12.87 2.49 5.40
C ASN A 116 -11.49 1.80 5.56
N LEU A 117 -11.11 0.93 4.62
CA LEU A 117 -9.77 0.34 4.58
C LEU A 117 -8.85 1.25 3.75
N TYR A 118 -7.75 1.69 4.36
CA TYR A 118 -6.78 2.57 3.74
C TYR A 118 -5.41 1.92 3.70
N ALA A 119 -4.76 1.93 2.53
CA ALA A 119 -3.38 1.50 2.38
C ALA A 119 -2.43 2.69 2.57
N LEU A 120 -1.39 2.49 3.38
CA LEU A 120 -0.27 3.42 3.54
C LEU A 120 1.00 2.76 3.03
N LEU A 121 1.71 3.46 2.12
CA LEU A 121 2.99 3.02 1.57
C LEU A 121 4.05 4.07 1.87
N HIS A 122 5.00 3.75 2.75
CA HIS A 122 6.21 4.54 2.93
C HIS A 122 7.35 3.89 2.14
N TYR A 123 7.70 4.51 1.03
CA TYR A 123 8.75 4.04 0.16
C TYR A 123 10.14 4.38 0.69
N LEU A 124 10.95 3.35 0.99
CA LEU A 124 12.33 3.53 1.48
C LEU A 124 13.36 3.51 0.33
N ARG A 125 13.13 2.66 -0.68
CA ARG A 125 13.97 2.54 -1.88
C ARG A 125 13.04 2.28 -3.07
N VAL A 126 13.11 3.13 -4.10
CA VAL A 126 12.24 3.04 -5.29
C VAL A 126 13.09 3.02 -6.55
N PRO A 127 13.07 1.93 -7.33
CA PRO A 127 13.72 1.90 -8.64
C PRO A 127 13.14 2.98 -9.58
N PRO A 128 13.95 3.62 -10.43
CA PRO A 128 13.45 4.56 -11.44
C PRO A 128 12.35 3.94 -12.32
N GLY A 129 11.30 4.69 -12.59
CA GLY A 129 10.17 4.22 -13.42
C GLY A 129 9.25 3.19 -12.75
N SER A 130 9.38 2.98 -11.43
CA SER A 130 8.46 2.16 -10.64
C SER A 130 7.60 3.02 -9.70
N GLY A 131 6.65 2.40 -9.00
CA GLY A 131 5.78 3.08 -8.03
C GLY A 131 4.39 2.47 -7.96
N THR A 132 3.43 3.27 -7.50
CA THR A 132 2.00 2.91 -7.51
C THR A 132 1.31 3.49 -8.73
N ALA A 133 0.49 2.67 -9.39
CA ALA A 133 -0.39 3.09 -10.47
C ALA A 133 -1.83 2.71 -10.13
N PHE A 134 -2.78 3.53 -10.57
CA PHE A 134 -4.21 3.33 -10.38
C PHE A 134 -4.87 2.96 -11.71
N TYR A 135 -5.82 2.04 -11.66
CA TYR A 135 -6.41 1.45 -12.86
C TYR A 135 -7.92 1.54 -12.85
N ARG A 136 -8.50 1.67 -14.04
CA ARG A 136 -9.93 1.46 -14.29
C ARG A 136 -10.10 0.25 -15.18
N HIS A 137 -10.94 -0.68 -14.77
CA HIS A 137 -11.28 -1.82 -15.59
C HIS A 137 -12.10 -1.38 -16.82
N ARG A 138 -11.60 -1.66 -18.03
CA ARG A 138 -12.14 -1.08 -19.28
C ARG A 138 -13.57 -1.53 -19.58
N ALA A 139 -13.88 -2.81 -19.39
CA ALA A 139 -15.17 -3.38 -19.76
C ALA A 139 -16.29 -2.99 -18.78
N THR A 140 -15.98 -2.87 -17.49
CA THR A 140 -16.98 -2.51 -16.47
C THR A 140 -17.02 -1.03 -16.14
N GLY A 141 -15.95 -0.30 -16.46
CA GLY A 141 -15.77 1.10 -16.07
C GLY A 141 -15.43 1.30 -14.58
N ILE A 142 -15.26 0.21 -13.82
CA ILE A 142 -15.01 0.25 -12.37
C ILE A 142 -13.56 0.68 -12.11
N GLU A 143 -13.37 1.72 -11.31
CA GLU A 143 -12.06 2.17 -10.81
C GLU A 143 -11.92 2.07 -9.29
N ARG A 144 -13.05 2.02 -8.56
CA ARG A 144 -13.07 1.67 -7.13
C ARG A 144 -13.97 0.48 -6.87
N VAL A 145 -13.43 -0.54 -6.21
CA VAL A 145 -14.18 -1.76 -5.89
C VAL A 145 -14.93 -1.57 -4.58
N THR A 146 -16.18 -1.99 -4.56
CA THR A 146 -17.06 -2.01 -3.39
C THR A 146 -17.79 -3.34 -3.33
N ALA A 147 -18.38 -3.67 -2.18
CA ALA A 147 -19.16 -4.90 -2.04
C ALA A 147 -20.27 -5.02 -3.11
N ALA A 148 -20.86 -3.89 -3.52
CA ALA A 148 -21.93 -3.84 -4.51
C ALA A 148 -21.47 -4.10 -5.96
N ASN A 149 -20.21 -3.80 -6.29
CA ASN A 149 -19.71 -3.90 -7.67
C ASN A 149 -18.66 -5.01 -7.87
N MET A 150 -18.15 -5.59 -6.79
CA MET A 150 -17.10 -6.61 -6.81
C MET A 150 -17.48 -7.83 -7.65
N SER A 151 -18.69 -8.37 -7.47
CA SER A 151 -19.14 -9.53 -8.24
C SER A 151 -19.10 -9.27 -9.74
N ARG A 152 -19.52 -8.07 -10.18
CA ARG A 152 -19.49 -7.67 -11.59
C ARG A 152 -18.06 -7.56 -12.11
N LEU A 153 -17.17 -6.94 -11.35
CA LEU A 153 -15.76 -6.85 -11.73
C LEU A 153 -15.16 -8.24 -11.90
N VAL A 154 -15.28 -9.10 -10.88
CA VAL A 154 -14.69 -10.44 -10.85
C VAL A 154 -15.26 -11.32 -11.96
N SER A 155 -16.57 -11.28 -12.21
CA SER A 155 -17.16 -12.08 -13.29
C SER A 155 -16.70 -11.67 -14.69
N THR A 156 -16.43 -10.37 -14.90
CA THR A 156 -16.02 -9.84 -16.22
C THR A 156 -14.50 -9.90 -16.42
N ALA A 157 -13.70 -9.89 -15.35
CA ALA A 157 -12.24 -9.96 -15.41
C ALA A 157 -11.71 -11.40 -15.59
N LYS A 158 -12.59 -12.42 -15.58
CA LYS A 158 -12.20 -13.79 -15.92
C LYS A 158 -11.70 -13.83 -17.37
N PRO A 159 -10.53 -14.46 -17.62
CA PRO A 159 -10.02 -14.65 -18.97
C PRO A 159 -10.96 -15.50 -19.84
#